data_AF-A0A1Z8ADK8-F1
#
_entry.id   AF-A0A1Z8ADK8-F1
#
_cell.length_a   1.000
_cell.length_b   1.000
_cell.length_c   1.000
_cell.angle_alpha   90.00
_cell.angle_beta   90.00
_cell.angle_gamma   90.00
#
_symmetry.space_group_name_H-M   'P 1'
#
loop_
_entity.id
_entity.type
_entity.pdbx_description
1 polymer ?
#
loop_
_entity_poly.entity_id
_entity_poly.type
_entity_poly.pdbx_seq_one_letter_code
_entity_poly.pdbx_strand_id
1 'polypeptide(L)'
;MKVLNCFKTDESGAVTVDWVVMTSAVVGISIAVIVLISGGVREASNNILVGLNIGWNNSSDGNAESYFDFGIAAYPDDQREAWLSARLEVDTDAPSGYNYDPNFTTTRYIDDSSGNPIYISDDGATYSIGGEIISVADYEASDSTSFKNTFDEYWDQSQ
;
A
#
# COMPACT_ATOMS: atom_id res chain seq x y z
N MET A 1 -15.43 -45.81 37.63
CA MET A 1 -14.02 -45.90 37.19
C MET A 1 -13.72 -47.29 36.63
N LYS A 2 -14.27 -47.64 35.45
CA LYS A 2 -14.11 -49.00 34.89
C LYS A 2 -13.47 -49.00 33.49
N VAL A 3 -13.56 -47.87 32.79
CA VAL A 3 -12.99 -47.68 31.45
C VAL A 3 -11.47 -47.48 31.51
N LEU A 4 -10.98 -46.66 32.45
CA LEU A 4 -9.55 -46.35 32.61
C LEU A 4 -8.70 -47.57 33.04
N ASN A 5 -9.29 -48.52 33.76
CA ASN A 5 -8.60 -49.76 34.14
C ASN A 5 -8.54 -50.78 32.99
N CYS A 6 -9.50 -50.75 32.06
CA CYS A 6 -9.52 -51.66 30.90
C CYS A 6 -8.42 -51.29 29.89
N PHE A 7 -8.20 -49.98 29.65
CA PHE A 7 -7.13 -49.47 28.79
C PHE A 7 -5.71 -49.74 29.31
N LYS A 8 -5.55 -49.89 30.63
CA LYS A 8 -4.25 -50.14 31.26
C LYS A 8 -3.78 -51.59 31.14
N THR A 9 -4.70 -52.52 30.89
CA THR A 9 -4.45 -53.97 30.79
C THR A 9 -4.46 -54.50 29.35
N ASP A 10 -4.79 -53.65 28.37
CA ASP A 10 -4.97 -54.05 26.96
C ASP A 10 -3.85 -53.43 26.10
N GLU A 11 -2.75 -54.17 25.93
CA GLU A 11 -1.53 -53.70 25.25
C GLU A 11 -1.76 -53.35 23.77
N SER A 12 -2.75 -53.99 23.12
CA SER A 12 -3.14 -53.67 21.72
C SER A 12 -3.97 -52.39 21.61
N GLY A 13 -4.70 -52.03 22.68
CA GLY A 13 -5.46 -50.78 22.77
C GLY A 13 -4.56 -49.56 23.01
N ALA A 14 -3.49 -49.72 23.78
CA ALA A 14 -2.55 -48.63 24.07
C ALA A 14 -1.80 -48.15 22.81
N VAL A 15 -1.39 -49.08 21.93
CA VAL A 15 -0.71 -48.75 20.66
C VAL A 15 -1.66 -48.04 19.69
N THR A 16 -2.94 -48.42 19.68
CA THR A 16 -3.95 -47.76 18.84
C THR A 16 -4.37 -46.38 19.37
N VAL A 17 -4.14 -46.09 20.64
CA VAL A 17 -4.36 -44.76 21.22
C VAL A 17 -3.15 -43.85 20.98
N ASP A 18 -1.92 -44.39 20.99
CA ASP A 18 -0.70 -43.60 20.80
C ASP A 18 -0.61 -42.96 19.40
N TRP A 19 -0.99 -43.67 18.33
CA TRP A 19 -0.96 -43.09 16.97
C TRP A 19 -2.02 -42.00 16.77
N VAL A 20 -3.17 -42.09 17.44
CA VAL A 20 -4.20 -41.05 17.40
C VAL A 20 -3.77 -39.84 18.22
N VAL A 21 -3.11 -40.06 19.36
CA VAL A 21 -2.59 -38.97 20.19
C VAL A 21 -1.43 -38.24 19.49
N MET A 22 -0.51 -38.96 18.85
CA MET A 22 0.55 -38.33 18.06
C MET A 22 0.00 -37.50 16.89
N THR A 23 -0.96 -38.05 16.15
CA THR A 23 -1.53 -37.33 14.99
C THR A 23 -2.39 -36.14 15.44
N SER A 24 -3.18 -36.29 16.50
CA SER A 24 -3.99 -35.18 17.05
C SER A 24 -3.13 -34.03 17.59
N ALA A 25 -1.96 -34.33 18.17
CA ALA A 25 -0.99 -33.30 18.56
C ALA A 25 -0.48 -32.50 17.34
N VAL A 26 -0.15 -33.19 16.24
CA VAL A 26 0.29 -32.54 14.98
C VAL A 26 -0.85 -31.72 14.35
N VAL A 27 -2.08 -32.23 14.34
CA VAL A 27 -3.24 -31.51 13.81
C VAL A 27 -3.55 -30.26 14.64
N GLY A 28 -3.43 -30.34 15.98
CA GLY A 28 -3.61 -29.19 16.87
C GLY A 28 -2.61 -28.07 16.59
N ILE A 29 -1.35 -28.40 16.36
CA ILE A 29 -0.30 -27.43 15.98
C ILE A 29 -0.59 -26.86 14.57
N SER A 30 -1.01 -27.70 13.64
CA SER A 30 -1.34 -27.29 12.26
C SER A 30 -2.44 -26.22 12.23
N ILE A 31 -3.47 -26.36 13.08
CA ILE A 31 -4.55 -25.38 13.19
C ILE A 31 -4.03 -24.02 13.69
N ALA A 32 -3.11 -24.02 14.66
CA ALA A 32 -2.50 -22.78 15.17
C ALA A 32 -1.66 -22.07 14.08
N VAL A 33 -0.95 -22.84 13.25
CA VAL A 33 -0.12 -22.31 12.15
C VAL A 33 -0.97 -21.70 11.05
N ILE A 34 -2.15 -22.26 10.74
CA ILE A 34 -3.06 -21.72 9.72
C ILE A 34 -3.47 -20.28 10.04
N VAL A 35 -3.70 -19.94 11.30
CA VAL A 35 -4.07 -18.57 11.71
C VAL A 35 -2.95 -17.58 11.37
N LEU A 36 -1.69 -17.95 11.64
CA LEU A 36 -0.51 -17.12 11.35
C LEU A 36 -0.31 -16.92 9.84
N ILE A 37 -0.41 -18.01 9.07
CA ILE A 37 -0.23 -17.96 7.60
C ILE A 37 -1.38 -17.20 6.93
N SER A 38 -2.60 -17.28 7.45
CA SER A 38 -3.77 -16.61 6.86
C SER A 38 -3.64 -15.08 6.82
N GLY A 39 -2.91 -14.49 7.78
CA GLY A 39 -2.59 -13.06 7.77
C GLY A 39 -1.63 -12.71 6.64
N GLY A 40 -0.47 -13.36 6.61
CA GLY A 40 0.56 -13.12 5.59
C GLY A 40 0.11 -13.45 4.17
N VAL A 41 -0.72 -14.48 3.97
CA VAL A 41 -1.32 -14.79 2.66
C VAL A 41 -2.33 -13.73 2.23
N ARG A 42 -3.10 -13.18 3.17
CA ARG A 42 -4.08 -12.12 2.86
C ARG A 42 -3.38 -10.82 2.48
N GLU A 43 -2.30 -10.48 3.17
CA GLU A 43 -1.42 -9.37 2.84
C GLU A 43 -0.76 -9.57 1.45
N ALA A 44 -0.18 -10.75 1.20
CA ALA A 44 0.40 -11.07 -0.10
C ALA A 44 -0.64 -11.03 -1.24
N SER A 45 -1.85 -11.53 -1.01
CA SER A 45 -2.95 -11.43 -1.97
C SER A 45 -3.40 -9.99 -2.23
N ASN A 46 -3.44 -9.15 -1.20
CA ASN A 46 -3.74 -7.72 -1.36
C ASN A 46 -2.64 -7.04 -2.20
N ASN A 47 -1.37 -7.32 -1.92
CA ASN A 47 -0.24 -6.75 -2.68
C ASN A 47 -0.28 -7.15 -4.16
N ILE A 48 -0.65 -8.40 -4.46
CA ILE A 48 -0.85 -8.86 -5.84
C ILE A 48 -2.06 -8.17 -6.48
N LEU A 49 -3.19 -8.06 -5.77
CA LEU A 49 -4.38 -7.38 -6.27
C LEU A 49 -4.08 -5.92 -6.63
N VAL A 50 -3.29 -5.24 -5.80
CA VAL A 50 -2.83 -3.87 -6.03
C VAL A 50 -1.92 -3.80 -7.25
N GLY A 51 -0.87 -4.63 -7.31
CA GLY A 51 0.03 -4.67 -8.47
C GLY A 51 -0.69 -4.99 -9.79
N LEU A 52 -1.73 -5.82 -9.75
CA LEU A 52 -2.59 -6.08 -10.90
C LEU A 52 -3.54 -4.91 -11.19
N ASN A 53 -4.17 -4.28 -10.21
CA ASN A 53 -5.02 -3.10 -10.43
C ASN A 53 -4.22 -1.96 -11.09
N ILE A 54 -3.01 -1.72 -10.61
CA ILE A 54 -2.06 -0.74 -11.15
C ILE A 54 -1.65 -1.11 -12.59
N GLY A 55 -1.38 -2.39 -12.88
CA GLY A 55 -1.01 -2.84 -14.23
C GLY A 55 -2.13 -2.74 -15.27
N TRP A 56 -3.41 -2.74 -14.85
CA TRP A 56 -4.56 -2.56 -15.74
C TRP A 56 -5.03 -1.10 -15.81
N ASN A 57 -4.86 -0.31 -14.74
CA ASN A 57 -5.17 1.14 -14.74
C ASN A 57 -4.06 1.98 -15.41
N ASN A 58 -2.82 1.48 -15.50
CA ASN A 58 -1.72 2.09 -16.25
C ASN A 58 -1.78 1.86 -17.78
N SER A 59 -2.98 1.70 -18.33
CA SER A 59 -3.20 1.79 -19.78
C SER A 59 -3.79 3.14 -20.17
N SER A 60 -3.45 4.24 -19.46
CA SER A 60 -3.33 5.60 -20.02
C SER A 60 -3.13 6.65 -18.90
N ASP A 61 -2.02 7.39 -18.99
CA ASP A 61 -1.87 8.81 -18.60
C ASP A 61 -1.56 9.15 -17.14
N GLY A 62 -0.28 9.13 -16.76
CA GLY A 62 0.37 10.15 -15.89
C GLY A 62 -0.31 10.65 -14.61
N ASN A 63 -1.35 10.00 -14.11
CA ASN A 63 -2.24 10.59 -13.12
C ASN A 63 -1.67 10.43 -11.71
N ALA A 64 -1.46 11.54 -11.03
CA ALA A 64 -0.86 11.59 -9.71
C ALA A 64 -1.70 10.84 -8.65
N GLU A 65 -3.03 10.76 -8.78
CA GLU A 65 -3.90 9.96 -7.90
C GLU A 65 -3.51 8.48 -7.86
N SER A 66 -3.02 7.93 -8.98
CA SER A 66 -2.62 6.52 -9.07
C SER A 66 -1.36 6.20 -8.25
N TYR A 67 -0.47 7.19 -8.09
CA TYR A 67 0.71 7.04 -7.23
C TYR A 67 0.32 7.04 -5.75
N PHE A 68 -0.70 7.81 -5.37
CA PHE A 68 -1.20 7.86 -3.99
C PHE A 68 -2.01 6.62 -3.60
N ASP A 69 -2.79 6.06 -4.53
CA ASP A 69 -3.47 4.77 -4.32
C ASP A 69 -2.48 3.62 -4.04
N PHE A 70 -1.30 3.64 -4.68
CA PHE A 70 -0.24 2.67 -4.40
C PHE A 70 0.25 2.76 -2.94
N GLY A 71 0.58 3.97 -2.49
CA GLY A 71 1.01 4.21 -1.11
C GLY A 71 -0.02 3.71 -0.10
N ILE A 72 -1.28 4.13 -0.26
CA ILE A 72 -2.38 3.77 0.66
C ILE A 72 -2.60 2.26 0.70
N ALA A 73 -2.44 1.58 -0.44
CA ALA A 73 -2.61 0.14 -0.49
C ALA A 73 -1.40 -0.63 0.09
N ALA A 74 -0.18 -0.08 -0.02
CA ALA A 74 1.03 -0.66 0.56
C ALA A 74 1.08 -0.48 2.09
N TYR A 75 0.52 0.61 2.61
CA TYR A 75 0.47 0.92 4.04
C TYR A 75 -0.96 1.25 4.49
N PRO A 76 -1.88 0.26 4.52
CA PRO A 76 -3.29 0.49 4.83
C PRO A 76 -3.52 0.95 6.28
N ASP A 77 -2.62 0.55 7.19
CA ASP A 77 -2.67 0.88 8.62
C ASP A 77 -1.82 2.12 8.98
N ASP A 78 -0.93 2.55 8.09
CA ASP A 78 -0.04 3.70 8.30
C ASP A 78 -0.06 4.62 7.08
N GLN A 79 -1.04 5.51 7.08
CA GLN A 79 -1.22 6.44 5.98
C GLN A 79 -0.02 7.38 5.81
N ARG A 80 0.79 7.63 6.84
CA ARG A 80 1.98 8.50 6.71
C ARG A 80 3.00 7.85 5.79
N GLU A 81 3.34 6.60 6.04
CA GLU A 81 4.27 5.84 5.21
C GLU A 81 3.71 5.57 3.80
N ALA A 82 2.38 5.44 3.67
CA ALA A 82 1.69 5.47 2.38
C ALA A 82 2.00 6.75 1.59
N TRP A 83 1.81 7.92 2.20
CA TRP A 83 2.06 9.20 1.55
C TRP A 83 3.55 9.40 1.22
N LEU A 84 4.47 9.04 2.13
CA LEU A 84 5.90 9.13 1.88
C LEU A 84 6.35 8.24 0.70
N SER A 85 5.83 7.01 0.63
CA SER A 85 6.19 6.06 -0.44
C SER A 85 5.62 6.46 -1.80
N ALA A 86 4.35 6.90 -1.87
CA ALA A 86 3.75 7.43 -3.09
C ALA A 86 4.56 8.62 -3.64
N ARG A 87 5.01 9.50 -2.75
CA ARG A 87 5.79 10.68 -3.12
C ARG A 87 7.19 10.34 -3.63
N LEU A 88 7.87 9.36 -3.02
CA LEU A 88 9.16 8.89 -3.50
C LEU A 88 9.08 8.37 -4.94
N GLU A 89 7.98 7.69 -5.27
CA GLU A 89 7.75 7.19 -6.62
C GLU A 89 7.54 8.34 -7.62
N VAL A 90 6.69 9.33 -7.28
CA VAL A 90 6.49 10.52 -8.12
C VAL A 90 7.78 11.31 -8.32
N ASP A 91 8.59 11.48 -7.27
CA ASP A 91 9.87 12.20 -7.38
C ASP A 91 10.90 11.45 -8.24
N THR A 92 10.85 10.12 -8.27
CA THR A 92 11.71 9.30 -9.13
C THR A 92 11.40 9.50 -10.62
N ASP A 93 10.15 9.85 -10.95
CA ASP A 93 9.70 10.14 -12.30
C ASP A 93 9.91 11.63 -12.71
N ALA A 94 10.47 12.46 -11.82
CA ALA A 94 10.70 13.87 -12.11
C ALA A 94 11.72 14.06 -13.26
N PRO A 95 11.46 14.99 -14.21
CA PRO A 95 12.44 15.36 -15.22
C PRO A 95 13.72 15.94 -14.61
N SER A 96 14.85 15.80 -15.30
CA SER A 96 16.13 16.36 -14.82
C SER A 96 16.05 17.88 -14.60
N GLY A 97 16.43 18.35 -13.41
CA GLY A 97 16.37 19.76 -13.03
C GLY A 97 14.98 20.23 -12.57
N TYR A 98 14.07 19.28 -12.39
CA TYR A 98 12.78 19.47 -11.76
C TYR A 98 12.68 18.61 -10.51
N ASN A 99 11.86 19.06 -9.58
CA ASN A 99 11.63 18.37 -8.32
C ASN A 99 10.14 18.41 -8.00
N TYR A 100 9.65 17.34 -7.40
CA TYR A 100 8.32 17.34 -6.80
C TYR A 100 8.46 17.98 -5.41
N ASP A 101 7.96 19.20 -5.15
CA ASP A 101 7.98 19.96 -3.87
C ASP A 101 9.07 19.59 -2.83
N PRO A 102 10.34 19.99 -3.02
CA PRO A 102 11.45 19.57 -2.16
C PRO A 102 11.34 19.93 -0.68
N ASN A 103 10.51 20.92 -0.32
CA ASN A 103 10.49 21.54 1.00
C ASN A 103 9.14 21.43 1.72
N PHE A 104 8.17 20.70 1.16
CA PHE A 104 6.80 20.63 1.67
C PHE A 104 6.17 22.01 1.86
N THR A 105 6.54 22.95 1.00
CA THR A 105 6.18 24.37 1.13
C THR A 105 5.15 24.82 0.11
N THR A 106 4.94 24.05 -0.95
CA THR A 106 3.99 24.41 -2.01
C THR A 106 2.68 23.69 -1.83
N THR A 107 1.60 24.39 -2.14
CA THR A 107 0.24 23.91 -1.88
C THR A 107 -0.35 23.12 -3.04
N ARG A 108 0.39 22.89 -4.12
CA ARG A 108 -0.16 22.41 -5.40
C ARG A 108 0.72 21.31 -5.99
N TYR A 109 0.13 20.13 -6.12
CA TYR A 109 0.83 18.86 -6.33
C TYR A 109 0.38 18.13 -7.60
N ILE A 110 -0.77 18.50 -8.15
CA ILE A 110 -1.41 17.88 -9.30
C ILE A 110 -2.03 19.00 -10.14
N ASP A 111 -1.97 18.86 -11.45
CA ASP A 111 -2.71 19.70 -12.38
C ASP A 111 -4.16 19.23 -12.44
N ASP A 112 -5.08 20.07 -11.98
CA ASP A 112 -6.50 19.74 -11.89
C ASP A 112 -7.17 19.46 -13.26
N SER A 113 -6.59 19.97 -14.36
CA SER A 113 -7.13 19.76 -15.70
C SER A 113 -6.72 18.41 -16.29
N SER A 114 -5.52 17.94 -16.00
CA SER A 114 -4.94 16.73 -16.60
C SER A 114 -4.74 15.58 -15.62
N GLY A 115 -4.83 15.83 -14.32
CA GLY A 115 -4.52 14.87 -13.26
C GLY A 115 -3.02 14.57 -13.14
N ASN A 116 -2.16 15.22 -13.92
CA ASN A 116 -0.72 14.94 -13.93
C ASN A 116 -0.01 15.57 -12.72
N PRO A 117 1.07 14.96 -12.20
CA PRO A 117 1.91 15.61 -11.21
C PRO A 117 2.51 16.89 -11.79
N ILE A 118 2.61 17.90 -10.93
CA ILE A 118 3.30 19.16 -11.25
C ILE A 118 4.69 19.09 -10.66
N TYR A 119 5.71 19.07 -11.50
CA TYR A 119 7.11 19.23 -11.07
C TYR A 119 7.53 20.69 -11.23
N ILE A 120 8.28 21.24 -10.27
CA ILE A 120 8.81 22.60 -10.34
C ILE A 120 10.30 22.57 -10.68
N SER A 121 10.76 23.47 -11.53
CA SER A 121 12.18 23.60 -11.83
C SER A 121 12.98 24.03 -10.59
N ASP A 122 14.26 23.69 -10.55
CA ASP A 122 15.16 24.05 -9.43
C ASP A 122 15.23 25.57 -9.17
N ASP A 123 15.00 26.39 -10.20
CA ASP A 123 14.94 27.86 -10.12
C ASP A 123 13.54 28.42 -9.84
N GLY A 124 12.51 27.57 -9.81
CA GLY A 124 11.12 27.94 -9.55
C GLY A 124 10.41 28.67 -10.68
N ALA A 125 11.01 28.76 -11.87
CA ALA A 125 10.48 29.55 -12.99
C ALA A 125 9.48 28.79 -13.86
N THR A 126 9.56 27.46 -13.92
CA THR A 126 8.71 26.63 -14.79
C THR A 126 8.14 25.42 -14.07
N TYR A 127 6.97 24.99 -14.53
CA TYR A 127 6.37 23.71 -14.20
C TYR A 127 6.57 22.70 -15.33
N SER A 128 6.77 21.43 -14.99
CA SER A 128 6.63 20.31 -15.91
C SER A 128 5.38 19.51 -15.56
N ILE A 129 4.46 19.38 -16.51
CA ILE A 129 3.15 18.74 -16.32
C ILE A 129 2.93 17.82 -17.52
N GLY A 130 2.85 16.50 -17.28
CA GLY A 130 2.67 15.52 -18.36
C GLY A 130 3.76 15.56 -19.46
N GLY A 131 4.94 16.10 -19.14
CA GLY A 131 6.06 16.29 -20.07
C GLY A 131 6.06 17.62 -20.84
N GLU A 132 5.05 18.46 -20.68
CA GLU A 132 5.05 19.84 -21.18
C GLU A 132 5.72 20.78 -20.17
N ILE A 133 6.43 21.80 -20.67
CA ILE A 133 7.06 22.84 -19.82
C ILE A 133 6.24 24.13 -19.95
N ILE A 134 5.75 24.62 -18.81
CA ILE A 134 4.90 25.80 -18.72
C ILE A 134 5.55 26.80 -17.76
N SER A 135 5.54 28.09 -18.11
CA SER A 135 5.96 29.16 -17.22
C SER A 135 5.03 29.26 -16.02
N VAL A 136 5.58 29.38 -14.80
CA VAL A 136 4.78 29.50 -13.57
C VAL A 136 3.86 30.72 -13.62
N ALA A 137 4.28 31.80 -14.29
CA ALA A 137 3.49 33.02 -14.43
C ALA A 137 2.31 32.89 -15.40
N ASP A 138 2.35 31.93 -16.32
CA ASP A 138 1.34 31.71 -17.36
C ASP A 138 0.43 30.52 -17.04
N TYR A 139 0.72 29.79 -15.96
CA TYR A 139 -0.06 28.64 -15.52
C TYR A 139 -1.29 29.10 -14.71
N GLU A 140 -2.47 28.98 -15.33
CA GLU A 140 -3.76 29.23 -14.69
C GLU A 140 -4.32 27.91 -14.14
N ALA A 141 -4.35 27.78 -12.81
CA ALA A 141 -4.93 26.60 -12.19
C ALA A 141 -6.46 26.61 -12.32
N SER A 142 -7.04 25.44 -12.63
CA SER A 142 -8.47 25.24 -12.43
C SER A 142 -8.76 25.27 -10.91
N ASP A 143 -9.90 25.81 -10.47
CA ASP A 143 -10.25 25.93 -9.05
C ASP A 143 -10.61 24.58 -8.35
N SER A 144 -10.16 23.44 -8.88
CA SER A 144 -10.64 22.12 -8.46
C SER A 144 -9.89 21.59 -7.22
N THR A 145 -10.25 22.17 -6.08
CA THR A 145 -9.67 21.90 -4.77
C THR A 145 -9.94 20.51 -4.16
N SER A 146 -10.59 19.55 -4.84
CA SER A 146 -11.02 18.30 -4.17
C SER A 146 -9.87 17.39 -3.72
N PHE A 147 -8.88 17.14 -4.58
CA PHE A 147 -7.70 16.37 -4.20
C PHE A 147 -6.88 17.13 -3.17
N LYS A 148 -6.66 18.43 -3.40
CA LYS A 148 -5.93 19.31 -2.48
C LYS A 148 -6.53 19.32 -1.07
N ASN A 149 -7.85 19.47 -0.95
CA ASN A 149 -8.53 19.48 0.34
C ASN A 149 -8.38 18.14 1.05
N THR A 150 -8.49 17.03 0.30
CA THR A 150 -8.27 15.69 0.82
C THR A 150 -6.82 15.53 1.30
N PHE A 151 -5.85 15.92 0.48
CA PHE A 151 -4.42 15.87 0.80
C PHE A 151 -4.05 16.72 2.02
N ASP A 152 -4.47 18.00 2.05
CA ASP A 152 -4.18 18.92 3.14
C ASP A 152 -4.83 18.45 4.45
N GLU A 153 -6.09 17.97 4.41
CA GLU A 153 -6.78 17.41 5.57
C GLU A 153 -6.06 16.18 6.15
N TYR A 154 -5.55 15.29 5.29
CA TYR A 154 -4.80 14.12 5.74
C TYR A 154 -3.40 14.47 6.25
N TRP A 155 -2.68 15.39 5.60
CA TRP A 155 -1.35 15.80 6.02
C TRP A 155 -1.38 16.45 7.41
N ASP A 156 -2.31 17.39 7.65
CA ASP A 156 -2.47 18.09 8.93
C ASP A 156 -2.84 17.14 10.09
N GLN A 157 -3.64 16.10 9.81
CA GLN A 157 -3.96 15.06 10.81
C GLN A 157 -2.77 14.16 11.20
N SER A 158 -1.68 14.21 10.43
CA SER A 158 -0.58 13.25 10.51
C SER A 158 0.76 13.87 10.97
N GLN A 159 0.79 15.17 11.20
CA GLN A 159 1.87 15.91 11.88
C GLN A 159 1.67 15.90 13.41
#